data_AF-A0A7X0E735-F1
#
_entry.id   AF-A0A7X0E735-F1
#
_cell.length_a   1.000
_cell.length_b   1.000
_cell.length_c   1.000
_cell.angle_alpha   90.00
_cell.angle_beta   90.00
_cell.angle_gamma   90.00
#
_symmetry.space_group_name_H-M   'P 1'
#
loop_
_entity.id
_entity.type
_entity.pdbx_description
1 polymer ?
#
loop_
_entity_poly.entity_id
_entity_poly.type
_entity_poly.pdbx_seq_one_letter_code
_entity_poly.pdbx_strand_id
1 'polypeptide(L)'
;MFDLSDVKYIKRVVVGSDNPNQMRSEAQVEEARALLNRCLTDTPKGTIVGIEKSFTILQIGEHQVVLQWLCYHVGFPRKPIWLQEN
;
A
#
# COMPACT_ATOMS: atom_id res chain seq x y z
N MET A 1 9.58 -2.73 22.33
CA MET A 1 9.56 -1.39 21.71
C MET A 1 10.00 -1.57 20.26
N PHE A 2 9.28 -1.00 19.30
CA PHE A 2 9.66 -1.05 17.88
C PHE A 2 10.70 0.04 17.62
N ASP A 3 11.85 -0.33 17.08
CA ASP A 3 12.90 0.61 16.68
C ASP A 3 12.95 0.70 15.15
N LEU A 4 13.03 1.92 14.62
CA LEU A 4 13.21 2.15 13.19
C LEU A 4 14.56 1.62 12.69
N SER A 5 15.57 1.52 13.57
CA SER A 5 16.88 0.94 13.24
C SER A 5 16.79 -0.55 12.86
N ASP A 6 15.75 -1.25 13.32
CA ASP A 6 15.51 -2.66 12.98
C ASP A 6 14.88 -2.83 11.60
N VAL A 7 14.38 -1.76 10.96
CA VAL A 7 13.70 -1.84 9.67
C VAL A 7 14.71 -1.98 8.54
N LYS A 8 14.79 -3.17 7.94
CA LYS A 8 15.70 -3.49 6.82
C LYS A 8 14.98 -3.64 5.48
N TYR A 9 13.65 -3.73 5.51
CA TYR A 9 12.82 -3.86 4.33
C TYR A 9 11.52 -3.08 4.51
N ILE A 10 11.11 -2.34 3.48
CA ILE A 10 9.85 -1.58 3.47
C ILE A 10 9.01 -2.08 2.30
N LYS A 11 7.79 -2.54 2.60
CA LYS A 11 6.75 -2.78 1.59
C LYS A 11 5.81 -1.59 1.54
N ARG A 12 5.68 -1.00 0.35
CA ARG A 12 4.59 -0.07 0.04
C ARG A 12 3.35 -0.85 -0.38
N VAL A 13 2.23 -0.58 0.27
CA VAL A 13 0.91 -1.12 -0.09
C VAL A 13 -0.03 0.05 -0.33
N VAL A 14 -0.44 0.21 -1.58
CA VAL A 14 -1.40 1.25 -1.99
C VAL A 14 -2.80 0.66 -1.97
N VAL A 15 -3.70 1.27 -1.21
CA VAL A 15 -5.12 0.91 -1.12
C VAL A 15 -5.94 2.08 -1.67
N GLY A 16 -6.66 1.85 -2.77
CA GLY A 16 -7.37 2.89 -3.53
C GLY A 16 -6.83 3.02 -4.96
N SER A 17 -7.26 4.07 -5.67
CA SER A 17 -6.86 4.33 -7.06
C SER A 17 -5.86 5.48 -7.13
N ASP A 18 -4.62 5.15 -7.52
CA ASP A 18 -3.48 6.07 -7.65
C ASP A 18 -3.09 6.37 -9.12
N ASN A 19 -3.75 5.73 -10.09
CA ASN A 19 -3.50 5.91 -11.51
C ASN A 19 -4.78 6.34 -12.24
N PRO A 20 -4.82 7.53 -12.87
CA PRO A 20 -5.99 8.01 -13.60
C PRO A 20 -6.34 7.19 -14.83
N ASN A 21 -5.35 6.56 -15.46
CA ASN A 21 -5.55 5.76 -16.67
C ASN A 21 -6.03 4.34 -16.33
N GLN A 22 -5.98 3.96 -15.05
CA GLN A 22 -6.31 2.61 -14.58
C GLN A 22 -6.92 2.69 -13.18
N MET A 23 -8.22 3.01 -13.14
CA MET A 23 -8.98 2.92 -11.89
C MET A 23 -8.98 1.48 -11.40
N ARG A 24 -8.67 1.29 -10.12
CA ARG A 24 -8.71 -0.04 -9.53
C ARG A 24 -10.15 -0.48 -9.35
N SER A 25 -10.44 -1.71 -9.72
CA SER A 25 -11.68 -2.38 -9.36
C SER A 25 -11.75 -2.62 -7.85
N GLU A 26 -12.95 -2.84 -7.32
CA GLU A 26 -13.16 -3.18 -5.92
C GLU A 26 -12.37 -4.44 -5.51
N ALA A 27 -12.32 -5.46 -6.38
CA ALA A 27 -11.54 -6.67 -6.16
C ALA A 27 -10.04 -6.37 -5.99
N GLN A 28 -9.46 -5.49 -6.82
CA GLN A 28 -8.04 -5.11 -6.69
C GLN A 28 -7.78 -4.28 -5.43
N VAL A 29 -8.73 -3.45 -5.01
CA VAL A 29 -8.64 -2.73 -3.73
C VAL A 29 -8.68 -3.71 -2.56
N GLU A 30 -9.54 -4.73 -2.64
CA GLU A 30 -9.63 -5.77 -1.62
C GLU A 30 -8.37 -6.65 -1.55
N GLU A 31 -7.77 -7.00 -2.68
CA GLU A 31 -6.48 -7.68 -2.74
C GLU A 31 -5.36 -6.86 -2.06
N ALA A 32 -5.32 -5.55 -2.32
CA ALA A 32 -4.37 -4.66 -1.66
C ALA A 32 -4.62 -4.58 -0.14
N ARG A 33 -5.89 -4.57 0.29
CA ARG A 33 -6.26 -4.61 1.71
C ARG A 33 -5.85 -5.93 2.36
N ALA A 34 -6.09 -7.06 1.68
CA ALA A 34 -5.68 -8.38 2.14
C ALA A 34 -4.16 -8.48 2.28
N LEU A 35 -3.41 -7.92 1.32
CA LEU A 35 -1.94 -7.83 1.42
C LEU A 35 -1.51 -6.98 2.61
N LEU A 36 -2.13 -5.81 2.83
CA LEU A 36 -1.84 -4.98 4.01
C LEU A 36 -2.11 -5.74 5.31
N ASN A 37 -3.25 -6.42 5.42
CA ASN A 37 -3.58 -7.22 6.60
C ASN A 37 -2.52 -8.30 6.81
N ARG A 38 -2.13 -9.02 5.75
CA ARG A 38 -1.08 -10.04 5.81
C ARG A 38 0.25 -9.47 6.29
N CYS A 39 0.65 -8.30 5.78
CA CYS A 39 1.86 -7.59 6.24
C CYS A 39 1.84 -7.33 7.76
N LEU A 40 0.67 -7.10 8.35
CA LEU A 40 0.49 -6.75 9.76
C LEU A 40 0.19 -7.95 10.66
N THR A 41 -0.10 -9.13 10.11
CA THR A 41 -0.46 -10.34 10.88
C THR A 41 0.51 -11.49 10.73
N ASP A 42 1.07 -11.71 9.53
CA ASP A 42 1.94 -12.85 9.25
C ASP A 42 3.39 -12.62 9.73
N THR A 43 4.19 -13.68 9.79
CA THR A 43 5.59 -13.61 10.20
C THR A 43 6.54 -13.41 9.01
N PRO A 44 7.54 -12.51 9.11
CA PRO A 44 7.75 -11.55 10.20
C PRO A 44 6.66 -10.48 10.23
N LYS A 45 6.18 -10.14 11.44
CA LYS A 45 5.14 -9.14 11.62
C LYS A 45 5.67 -7.75 11.29
N GLY A 46 5.06 -7.12 10.29
CA GLY A 46 5.40 -5.76 9.91
C GLY A 46 4.79 -4.72 10.85
N THR A 47 5.37 -3.52 10.83
CA THR A 47 4.86 -2.35 11.55
C THR A 47 4.67 -1.22 10.55
N ILE A 48 3.56 -0.48 10.67
CA ILE A 48 3.35 0.72 9.87
C ILE A 48 4.37 1.77 10.32
N VAL A 49 5.25 2.18 9.41
CA VAL A 49 6.25 3.24 9.64
C VAL A 49 5.84 4.57 9.02
N GLY A 50 4.84 4.57 8.15
CA GLY A 50 4.30 5.76 7.51
C GLY A 50 2.99 5.48 6.78
N ILE A 51 2.15 6.51 6.70
CA ILE A 51 0.90 6.49 5.92
C ILE A 51 0.83 7.79 5.13
N GLU A 52 0.77 7.68 3.81
CA GLU A 52 0.45 8.79 2.92
C GLU A 52 -1.05 8.80 2.67
N LYS A 53 -1.70 9.94 2.90
CA LYS A 53 -3.10 10.16 2.56
C LYS A 53 -3.17 11.03 1.32
N SER A 54 -3.68 10.49 0.23
CA SER A 54 -3.64 11.14 -1.07
C SER A 54 -5.03 11.29 -1.65
N PHE A 55 -5.24 12.46 -2.23
CA PHE A 55 -6.45 12.82 -2.96
C PHE A 55 -6.03 13.73 -4.11
N THR A 56 -6.53 13.46 -5.31
CA THR A 56 -6.23 14.29 -6.48
C THR A 56 -7.43 14.30 -7.41
N ILE A 57 -7.71 15.47 -7.96
CA ILE A 57 -8.71 15.66 -9.00
C ILE A 57 -7.96 15.98 -10.29
N LEU A 58 -8.20 15.19 -11.33
CA LEU A 58 -7.57 15.36 -12.63
C LEU A 58 -8.64 15.66 -13.68
N GLN A 59 -8.34 16.60 -14.57
CA GLN A 59 -9.13 16.86 -15.77
C GLN A 59 -8.48 16.14 -16.94
N ILE A 60 -9.23 15.24 -17.58
CA ILE A 60 -8.79 14.43 -18.71
C ILE A 60 -9.80 14.62 -19.83
N GLY A 61 -9.47 15.51 -20.77
CA GLY A 61 -10.42 15.99 -21.77
C GLY A 61 -11.59 16.72 -21.10
N GLU A 62 -12.82 16.27 -21.34
CA GLU A 62 -14.04 16.80 -20.73
C GLU A 62 -14.46 16.03 -19.45
N HIS A 63 -13.67 15.03 -19.04
CA HIS A 63 -13.96 14.22 -17.87
C HIS A 63 -13.15 14.64 -16.66
N GLN A 64 -13.82 14.69 -15.52
CA GLN A 64 -13.17 14.83 -14.22
C GLN A 64 -13.02 13.46 -13.56
N VAL A 65 -11.77 13.10 -13.23
CA VAL A 65 -11.44 11.87 -12.52
C VAL A 65 -10.98 12.22 -11.12
N VAL A 66 -11.57 11.54 -10.14
CA VAL A 66 -11.19 11.67 -8.72
C VAL A 66 -10.38 10.45 -8.34
N LEU A 67 -9.16 10.68 -7.88
CA LEU A 67 -8.27 9.67 -7.34
C LEU A 67 -8.17 9.85 -5.83
N GLN A 68 -8.30 8.73 -5.12
CA GLN A 68 -8.15 8.69 -3.68
C GLN A 68 -7.49 7.37 -3.29
N TRP A 69 -6.43 7.45 -2.50
CA TRP A 69 -5.72 6.28 -2.01
C TRP A 69 -4.95 6.58 -0.73
N LEU A 70 -4.60 5.49 -0.03
CA LEU A 70 -3.65 5.47 1.07
C LEU A 70 -2.44 4.64 0.67
N CYS A 71 -1.23 5.17 0.83
CA CYS A 71 -0.01 4.37 0.72
C CYS A 71 0.52 4.06 2.12
N TYR A 72 0.39 2.79 2.51
CA TYR A 72 0.96 2.27 3.74
C TYR A 72 2.40 1.82 3.50
N HIS A 73 3.31 2.32 4.34
CA HIS A 73 4.69 1.85 4.38
C HIS A 73 4.82 0.90 5.55
N VAL A 74 4.97 -0.39 5.25
CA VAL A 74 5.13 -1.42 6.28
C VAL A 74 6.60 -1.82 6.36
N GLY A 75 7.23 -1.54 7.49
CA GLY A 75 8.60 -1.89 7.79
C GLY A 75 8.71 -3.30 8.37
N PHE A 76 9.74 -4.02 7.96
CA PHE A 76 10.07 -5.36 8.43
C PHE A 76 11.56 -5.49 8.78
N PRO A 77 11.92 -6.35 9.74
CA PRO A 77 13.33 -6.63 10.06
C PRO A 77 14.06 -7.44 8.97
N ARG A 78 13.32 -8.08 8.08
CA ARG A 78 13.79 -8.80 6.89
C ARG A 78 12.66 -8.93 5.89
N LYS A 79 12.96 -9.14 4.60
CA LYS A 79 11.93 -9.39 3.59
C LYS A 79 11.11 -10.66 3.95
N PRO A 80 9.77 -10.59 4.02
CA PRO A 80 8.94 -11.78 4.24
C PRO A 80 9.08 -12.78 3.09
N ILE A 81 9.20 -14.08 3.40
CA ILE A 81 9.41 -15.13 2.38
C ILE A 81 8.20 -15.26 1.45
N TRP A 82 6.99 -15.00 1.97
CA TRP A 82 5.76 -15.04 1.20
C TRP A 82 5.56 -13.81 0.29
N LEU A 83 6.38 -12.77 0.46
CA LEU A 83 6.36 -11.57 -0.37
C LEU A 83 7.27 -11.78 -1.60
N GLN A 84 7.17 -12.96 -2.23
CA GLN A 84 7.91 -13.26 -3.45
C GLN A 84 7.50 -12.26 -4.53
N GLU A 85 8.48 -11.80 -5.30
CA GLU A 85 8.24 -10.95 -6.46
C GLU A 85 7.61 -11.81 -7.54
N ASN A 86 6.37 -11.48 -7.91
CA ASN A 86 5.87 -11.78 -9.24
C ASN A 86 6.19 -10.59 -10.13
#